data_AF-A0A8K0G1D6-F1
#
_entry.id   AF-A0A8K0G1D6-F1
#
_cell.length_a   1.000
_cell.length_b   1.000
_cell.length_c   1.000
_cell.angle_alpha   90.00
_cell.angle_beta   90.00
_cell.angle_gamma   90.00
#
_symmetry.space_group_name_H-M   'P 1'
#
loop_
_entity.id
_entity.type
_entity.pdbx_description
1 polymer ?
#
loop_
_entity_poly.entity_id
_entity_poly.type
_entity_poly.pdbx_seq_one_letter_code
_entity_poly.pdbx_strand_id
1 'polypeptide(L)'
;MRKKSECHIKQIKDKAKKRADTIPETKPLVMLDTVPEPFSEGELDTALKKMKTGKAVGHDHISSEIVKYLGLKGRGMMLRIGDLTLAQKKLADDWKVSIVVPIFKKGGWERL
;
A
#
# COMPACT_ATOMS: atom_id res chain seq x y z
N MET A 1 23.18 -46.28 13.18
CA MET A 1 23.32 -45.17 12.20
C MET A 1 22.28 -44.05 12.45
N ARG A 2 22.42 -43.20 13.49
CA ARG A 2 21.46 -42.12 13.85
C ARG A 2 22.03 -40.69 13.87
N LYS A 3 23.31 -40.49 13.54
CA LYS A 3 23.98 -39.19 13.69
C LYS A 3 23.63 -38.16 12.61
N LYS A 4 23.10 -38.58 11.46
CA LYS A 4 22.87 -37.69 10.29
C LYS A 4 21.58 -36.87 10.41
N SER A 5 20.52 -37.41 11.04
CA SER A 5 19.24 -36.72 11.24
C SER A 5 19.29 -35.67 12.36
N GLU A 6 20.04 -35.95 13.44
CA GLU A 6 20.23 -35.00 14.55
C GLU A 6 20.97 -33.74 14.11
N CYS A 7 21.96 -33.88 13.23
CA CYS A 7 22.71 -32.78 12.63
C CYS A 7 21.79 -31.85 11.83
N HIS A 8 20.87 -32.41 11.05
CA HIS A 8 19.95 -31.63 10.23
C HIS A 8 18.92 -30.86 11.07
N ILE A 9 18.40 -31.48 12.14
CA ILE A 9 17.46 -30.84 13.07
C ILE A 9 18.15 -29.68 13.81
N LYS A 10 19.42 -29.84 14.21
CA LYS A 10 20.20 -28.74 14.82
C LYS A 10 20.36 -27.56 13.87
N GLN A 11 20.72 -27.83 12.61
CA GLN A 11 20.86 -26.79 11.59
C GLN A 11 19.54 -26.04 11.30
N ILE A 12 18.40 -26.74 11.35
CA ILE A 12 17.08 -26.12 11.17
C ILE A 12 16.74 -25.23 12.37
N LYS A 13 17.00 -25.70 13.60
CA LYS A 13 16.77 -24.92 14.83
C LYS A 13 17.68 -23.69 14.91
N ASP A 14 18.94 -23.82 14.52
CA ASP A 14 19.90 -22.71 14.49
C ASP A 14 19.54 -21.68 13.41
N LYS A 15 19.04 -22.12 12.25
CA LYS A 15 18.51 -21.21 11.20
C LYS A 15 17.25 -20.48 11.66
N ALA A 16 16.36 -21.13 12.42
CA ALA A 16 15.17 -20.49 12.98
C ALA A 16 15.54 -19.43 14.03
N LYS A 17 16.52 -19.73 14.90
CA LYS A 17 17.03 -18.79 15.90
C LYS A 17 17.67 -17.55 15.26
N LYS A 18 18.54 -17.75 14.26
CA LYS A 18 19.12 -16.64 13.47
C LYS A 18 18.08 -15.75 12.79
N ARG A 19 16.93 -16.29 12.38
CA ARG A 19 15.84 -15.51 11.76
C ARG A 19 15.03 -14.70 12.78
N ALA A 20 14.92 -15.16 14.02
CA ALA A 20 14.31 -14.39 15.10
C ALA A 20 15.19 -13.20 15.51
N ASP A 21 16.52 -13.40 15.49
CA ASP A 21 17.49 -12.37 15.86
C ASP A 21 17.73 -11.31 14.74
N THR A 22 17.14 -11.49 13.55
CA THR A 22 17.27 -10.57 12.40
C THR A 22 15.92 -9.93 12.02
N ILE A 23 15.08 -9.64 13.01
CA ILE A 23 14.02 -8.63 12.83
C ILE A 23 14.72 -7.29 13.08
N PRO A 24 14.97 -6.44 12.06
CA PRO A 24 15.47 -5.10 12.33
C PRO A 24 14.49 -4.44 13.30
N GLU A 25 15.00 -3.90 14.40
CA GLU A 25 14.23 -3.08 15.35
C GLU A 25 13.39 -2.09 14.54
N THR A 26 12.11 -2.39 14.38
CA THR A 26 11.13 -1.39 13.99
C THR A 26 11.16 -0.37 15.09
N LYS A 27 11.62 0.85 14.74
CA LYS A 27 11.58 2.03 15.60
C LYS A 27 10.33 1.97 16.47
N PRO A 28 10.44 2.18 17.80
CA PRO A 28 9.28 2.23 18.65
C PRO A 28 8.30 3.24 18.06
N LEU A 29 7.02 2.84 17.96
CA LEU A 29 5.94 3.70 17.53
C LEU A 29 5.81 4.81 18.58
N VAL A 30 6.56 5.90 18.37
CA VAL A 30 6.43 7.12 19.16
C VAL A 30 5.01 7.64 18.92
N MET A 31 4.22 7.64 19.97
CA MET A 31 3.02 8.46 20.12
C MET A 31 3.46 9.93 20.12
N LEU A 32 3.85 10.44 18.96
CA LEU A 32 4.02 11.86 18.77
C LEU A 32 2.66 12.37 18.32
N ASP A 33 1.95 13.07 19.20
CA ASP A 33 0.77 13.90 18.90
C ASP A 33 1.19 15.11 18.04
N THR A 34 2.00 14.85 17.01
CA THR A 34 2.29 15.76 15.93
C THR A 34 0.99 15.99 15.20
N VAL A 35 0.51 17.23 15.25
CA VAL A 35 -0.51 17.70 14.33
C VAL A 35 0.01 17.37 12.94
N PRO A 36 -0.70 16.52 12.17
CA PRO A 36 -0.21 16.15 10.87
C PRO A 36 -0.15 17.39 9.99
N GLU A 37 1.01 17.63 9.38
CA GLU A 37 1.18 18.73 8.44
C GLU A 37 0.26 18.53 7.22
N PRO A 38 -0.38 19.60 6.73
CA PRO A 38 -1.23 19.53 5.55
C PRO A 38 -0.39 19.22 4.31
N PHE A 39 -1.03 18.60 3.31
CA PHE A 39 -0.37 18.31 2.04
C PHE A 39 -0.05 19.58 1.27
N SER A 40 1.14 19.64 0.69
CA SER A 40 1.58 20.73 -0.16
C SER A 40 1.22 20.51 -1.64
N GLU A 41 1.09 21.60 -2.39
CA GLU A 41 0.89 21.55 -3.84
C GLU A 41 2.03 20.81 -4.57
N GLY A 42 3.27 20.90 -4.07
CA GLY A 42 4.42 20.20 -4.63
C GLY A 42 4.34 18.68 -4.48
N GLU A 43 3.82 18.21 -3.34
CA GLU A 43 3.54 16.78 -3.13
C GLU A 43 2.41 16.30 -4.04
N LEU A 44 1.35 17.10 -4.19
CA LEU A 44 0.27 16.79 -5.12
C LEU A 44 0.79 16.70 -6.56
N ASP A 45 1.59 17.65 -7.03
CA ASP A 45 2.16 17.62 -8.38
C ASP A 45 3.05 16.39 -8.60
N THR A 46 3.84 16.03 -7.59
CA THR A 46 4.66 14.81 -7.62
C THR A 46 3.80 13.56 -7.69
N ALA A 47 2.70 13.50 -6.94
CA ALA A 47 1.77 12.38 -6.95
C ALA A 47 1.07 12.25 -8.31
N LEU A 48 0.60 13.37 -8.88
CA LEU A 48 -0.04 13.41 -10.20
C LEU A 48 0.92 12.96 -11.31
N LYS A 49 2.19 13.36 -11.25
CA LYS A 49 3.23 12.93 -12.20
C LYS A 49 3.52 11.42 -12.10
N LYS A 50 3.54 10.86 -10.88
CA LYS A 50 3.79 9.44 -10.64
C LYS A 50 2.62 8.53 -11.05
N MET A 51 1.41 9.06 -11.08
CA MET A 51 0.22 8.28 -11.40
C MET A 51 0.27 7.80 -12.87
N LYS A 52 -0.08 6.54 -13.12
CA LYS A 52 -0.09 5.95 -14.49
C LYS A 52 -1.49 6.05 -15.09
N THR A 53 -1.58 6.22 -16.41
CA THR A 53 -2.84 6.19 -17.16
C THR A 53 -3.23 4.75 -17.54
N GLY A 54 -4.47 4.55 -17.98
CA GLY A 54 -5.00 3.27 -18.42
C GLY A 54 -5.20 2.26 -17.29
N LYS A 55 -5.42 2.75 -16.06
CA LYS A 55 -5.70 1.90 -14.90
C LYS A 55 -7.17 1.56 -14.82
N ALA A 56 -7.47 0.37 -14.32
CA ALA A 56 -8.82 -0.06 -14.04
C ALA A 56 -9.46 0.91 -13.04
N VAL A 57 -10.71 1.26 -13.31
CA VAL A 57 -11.46 2.21 -12.51
C VAL A 57 -12.10 1.49 -11.33
N GLY A 58 -12.23 2.18 -10.20
CA GLY A 58 -12.90 1.67 -9.00
C GLY A 58 -14.43 1.68 -9.12
N HIS A 59 -15.09 1.43 -7.99
CA HIS A 59 -16.55 1.48 -7.86
C HIS A 59 -17.12 2.89 -8.13
N ASP A 60 -16.32 3.93 -7.90
CA ASP A 60 -16.67 5.34 -8.09
C ASP A 60 -16.64 5.81 -9.55
N HIS A 61 -16.21 4.97 -10.48
CA HIS A 61 -16.06 5.31 -11.89
C HIS A 61 -15.09 6.50 -12.16
N ILE A 62 -14.19 6.82 -11.23
CA ILE A 62 -13.21 7.91 -11.38
C ILE A 62 -11.90 7.34 -11.94
N SER A 63 -11.56 7.73 -13.17
CA SER A 63 -10.33 7.29 -13.81
C SER A 63 -9.10 8.13 -13.41
N SER A 64 -7.91 7.56 -13.57
CA SER A 64 -6.64 8.25 -13.32
C SER A 64 -6.45 9.50 -14.19
N GLU A 65 -7.04 9.52 -15.38
CA GLU A 65 -7.02 10.64 -16.32
C GLU A 65 -7.85 11.79 -15.78
N ILE A 66 -9.05 11.52 -15.27
CA ILE A 66 -9.91 12.53 -14.66
C ILE A 66 -9.16 13.24 -13.54
N VAL A 67 -8.50 12.48 -12.66
CA VAL A 67 -7.72 13.03 -11.54
C VAL A 67 -6.50 13.85 -12.02
N LYS A 68 -5.81 13.43 -13.08
CA LYS A 68 -4.69 14.20 -13.65
C LYS A 68 -5.12 15.54 -14.22
N TYR A 69 -6.29 15.59 -14.85
CA TYR A 69 -6.75 16.72 -15.63
C TYR A 69 -7.88 17.53 -14.97
N LEU A 70 -8.06 17.37 -13.65
CA LEU A 70 -9.12 17.99 -12.84
C LEU A 70 -9.05 19.53 -12.73
N GLY A 71 -8.01 20.16 -13.30
CA GLY A 71 -7.77 21.60 -13.25
C GLY A 71 -7.41 22.13 -11.85
N LEU A 72 -7.28 23.45 -11.71
CA LEU A 72 -6.87 24.09 -10.45
C LEU A 72 -7.89 23.86 -9.32
N LYS A 73 -9.19 23.96 -9.63
CA LYS A 73 -10.26 23.71 -8.65
C LYS A 73 -10.22 22.27 -8.13
N GLY A 74 -10.01 21.32 -9.02
CA GLY A 74 -9.89 19.90 -8.65
C GLY A 74 -8.67 19.62 -7.79
N ARG A 75 -7.53 20.25 -8.08
CA ARG A 75 -6.32 20.13 -7.26
C ARG A 75 -6.55 20.60 -5.82
N GLY A 76 -7.19 21.77 -5.65
CA GLY A 76 -7.55 22.26 -4.32
C GLY A 76 -8.50 21.32 -3.56
N MET A 77 -9.44 20.69 -4.26
CA MET A 77 -10.30 19.66 -3.65
C MET A 77 -9.51 18.42 -3.20
N MET A 78 -8.52 17.97 -3.98
CA MET A 78 -7.70 16.82 -3.62
C MET A 78 -6.85 17.07 -2.37
N LEU A 79 -6.20 18.24 -2.27
CA LEU A 79 -5.50 18.63 -1.04
C LEU A 79 -6.45 18.67 0.14
N ARG A 80 -7.62 19.30 -0.03
CA ARG A 80 -8.61 19.42 1.04
C ARG A 80 -9.09 18.06 1.54
N ILE A 81 -9.38 17.12 0.63
CA ILE A 81 -9.79 15.77 0.99
C ILE A 81 -8.66 15.06 1.75
N GLY A 82 -7.42 15.14 1.26
CA GLY A 82 -6.25 14.58 1.93
C GLY A 82 -6.07 15.11 3.35
N ASP A 83 -6.10 16.43 3.52
CA ASP A 83 -5.95 17.09 4.81
C ASP A 83 -7.07 16.69 5.78
N LEU A 84 -8.31 16.62 5.30
CA LEU A 84 -9.45 16.18 6.11
C LEU A 84 -9.30 14.73 6.56
N THR A 85 -8.91 13.83 5.65
CA THR A 85 -8.67 12.42 5.98
C THR A 85 -7.56 12.27 7.01
N LEU A 86 -6.47 13.02 6.84
CA LEU A 86 -5.31 12.98 7.72
C LEU A 86 -5.61 13.55 9.12
N ALA A 87 -6.31 14.68 9.18
CA ALA A 87 -6.72 15.31 10.44
C ALA A 87 -7.75 14.47 11.22
N GLN A 88 -8.75 13.91 10.52
CA GLN A 88 -9.82 13.11 11.15
C GLN A 88 -9.38 11.68 11.46
N LYS A 89 -8.24 11.22 10.92
CA LYS A 89 -7.77 9.82 10.98
C LYS A 89 -8.87 8.82 10.57
N LYS A 90 -9.78 9.23 9.68
CA LYS A 90 -10.94 8.46 9.23
C LYS A 90 -10.95 8.41 7.71
N LEU A 91 -11.03 7.19 7.17
CA LEU A 91 -11.22 6.93 5.74
C LEU A 91 -12.71 6.96 5.40
N ALA A 92 -13.05 7.46 4.22
CA ALA A 92 -14.40 7.37 3.67
C ALA A 92 -14.81 5.89 3.52
N ASP A 93 -16.08 5.58 3.78
CA ASP A 93 -16.57 4.21 3.70
C ASP A 93 -16.54 3.67 2.26
N ASP A 94 -16.77 4.54 1.26
CA ASP A 94 -16.70 4.19 -0.16
C ASP A 94 -15.29 3.71 -0.58
N TRP A 95 -14.23 4.24 0.06
CA TRP A 95 -12.85 3.84 -0.24
C TRP A 95 -12.52 2.44 0.27
N LYS A 96 -13.37 1.86 1.12
CA LYS A 96 -13.23 0.48 1.62
C LYS A 96 -13.83 -0.54 0.64
N VAL A 97 -14.57 -0.08 -0.38
CA VAL A 97 -15.23 -0.93 -1.38
C VAL A 97 -14.28 -1.16 -2.56
N SER A 98 -14.16 -2.41 -3.03
CA SER A 98 -13.34 -2.76 -4.20
C SER A 98 -14.06 -3.74 -5.14
N ILE A 99 -13.81 -3.60 -6.44
CA ILE A 99 -14.33 -4.52 -7.47
C ILE A 99 -13.29 -5.62 -7.69
N VAL A 100 -13.71 -6.88 -7.49
CA VAL A 100 -12.85 -8.05 -7.71
C VAL A 100 -13.17 -8.64 -9.08
N VAL A 101 -12.20 -8.54 -10.00
CA VAL A 101 -12.27 -9.17 -11.32
C VAL A 101 -11.24 -10.30 -11.39
N PRO A 102 -11.65 -11.57 -11.47
CA PRO A 102 -10.71 -12.68 -11.60
C PRO A 102 -10.04 -12.62 -12.99
N ILE A 103 -8.71 -12.54 -13.01
CA ILE A 103 -7.90 -12.56 -14.23
C ILE A 103 -7.04 -13.82 -14.21
N PHE A 104 -7.21 -14.67 -15.21
CA PHE A 104 -6.38 -15.85 -15.37
C PHE A 104 -4.96 -15.46 -15.81
N LYS A 105 -3.96 -15.95 -15.08
CA LYS A 105 -2.57 -15.80 -15.49
C LYS A 105 -2.32 -16.63 -16.76
N LYS A 106 -1.45 -16.14 -17.65
CA LYS A 106 -1.02 -16.85 -18.86
C LYS A 106 -0.54 -18.28 -18.52
N GLY A 107 -1.07 -19.29 -19.21
CA GLY A 107 -0.79 -20.71 -18.99
C GLY A 107 -1.62 -21.39 -17.89
N GLY A 108 -2.48 -20.65 -17.18
CA GLY A 108 -3.37 -21.21 -16.17
C GLY A 108 -4.64 -21.87 -16.73
N TRP A 109 -4.95 -21.62 -18.01
CA TRP A 109 -6.17 -22.08 -18.68
C TRP A 109 -6.02 -23.45 -19.37
N GLU A 110 -4.80 -23.96 -19.57
CA GLU A 110 -4.54 -25.28 -20.19
C GLU A 110 -4.84 -26.47 -19.27
N ARG A 111 -5.29 -26.22 -18.04
CA ARG A 111 -5.52 -27.25 -17.01
C ARG A 111 -6.97 -27.32 -16.50
N LEU A 112 -7.90 -26.71 -17.22
CA LEU A 112 -9.35 -26.83 -17.06
C LEU A 112 -9.91 -27.76 -18.12
#